data_AF-A0ABD4TG52-F1
#
_entry.id   AF-A0ABD4TG52-F1
#
_cell.length_a   1.000
_cell.length_b   1.000
_cell.length_c   1.000
_cell.angle_alpha   90.00
_cell.angle_beta   90.00
_cell.angle_gamma   90.00
#
_symmetry.space_group_name_H-M   'P 1'
#
loop_
_entity.id
_entity.type
_entity.pdbx_description
1 polymer ?
#
loop_
_entity_poly.entity_id
_entity_poly.type
_entity_poly.pdbx_seq_one_letter_code
_entity_poly.pdbx_strand_id
1 'polypeptide(L)'
;MASVETAPGSTGLSRGKAFGIAVALYLVWVFATWLLEGRILLLQNPDPTGRLIYAVVANIVIGTLITLVAIRAFLSAGILSPDRTGFRPVPYAVGAVLLAGIVGALIYALSGFPTSDPVVFLNGFAQVFPTSVAEVFVCWTAIGMVSESLAQPAGKYLALVTGIVTATVFFGVYHIAHSPPFNTPMMIVFLMLPGLATSIFYFAVREVYSTIVFQNLMGTLGVLQNIDPAALARPNPGAITLALALVAVLIAADYLLVRKRFGSPKQE
;
A
#
# COMPACT_ATOMS: atom_id res chain seq x y z
N MET A 1 -25.70 13.44 -31.53
CA MET A 1 -24.91 13.39 -30.29
C MET A 1 -25.88 13.29 -29.13
N ALA A 2 -26.16 12.08 -28.66
CA ALA A 2 -27.02 11.90 -27.49
C ALA A 2 -26.21 12.27 -26.24
N SER A 3 -26.67 13.27 -25.50
CA SER A 3 -26.17 13.60 -24.17
C SER A 3 -26.38 12.39 -23.28
N VAL A 4 -25.29 11.77 -22.83
CA VAL A 4 -25.34 10.76 -21.77
C VAL A 4 -25.79 11.49 -20.51
N GLU A 5 -27.04 11.23 -20.12
CA GLU A 5 -27.64 11.71 -18.89
C GLU A 5 -26.82 11.16 -17.73
N THR A 6 -26.09 12.05 -17.05
CA THR A 6 -25.35 11.69 -15.84
C THR A 6 -26.37 11.28 -14.77
N ALA A 7 -26.27 10.05 -14.30
CA ALA A 7 -27.17 9.52 -13.27
C ALA A 7 -27.33 10.50 -12.08
N PRO A 8 -28.54 10.64 -11.50
CA PRO A 8 -28.78 11.56 -10.40
C PRO A 8 -27.92 11.17 -9.20
N GLY A 9 -27.02 12.07 -8.78
CA GLY A 9 -26.12 11.85 -7.64
C GLY A 9 -24.62 11.86 -7.98
N SER A 10 -24.22 12.15 -9.21
CA SER A 10 -22.79 12.28 -9.54
C SER A 10 -22.18 13.46 -8.77
N THR A 11 -21.45 13.16 -7.69
CA THR A 11 -20.50 14.13 -7.11
C THR A 11 -19.64 14.64 -8.26
N GLY A 12 -19.58 15.96 -8.49
CA GLY A 12 -18.86 16.61 -9.60
C GLY A 12 -17.33 16.49 -9.53
N LEU A 13 -16.81 15.36 -9.06
CA LEU A 13 -15.41 15.05 -8.92
C LEU A 13 -14.88 14.55 -10.28
N SER A 14 -14.02 15.36 -10.91
CA SER A 14 -13.33 14.94 -12.12
C SER A 14 -12.11 14.08 -11.80
N ARG A 15 -11.61 13.31 -12.77
CA ARG A 15 -10.37 12.52 -12.64
C ARG A 15 -9.17 13.37 -12.20
N GLY A 16 -9.05 14.58 -12.75
CA GLY A 16 -7.99 15.52 -12.36
C GLY A 16 -8.09 15.97 -10.90
N LYS A 17 -9.31 16.26 -10.42
CA LYS A 17 -9.52 16.58 -8.99
C LYS A 17 -9.22 15.39 -8.10
N ALA A 18 -9.63 14.17 -8.47
CA ALA A 18 -9.28 12.97 -7.73
C ALA A 18 -7.77 12.73 -7.67
N PHE A 19 -7.04 12.98 -8.77
CA PHE A 19 -5.58 12.90 -8.76
C PHE A 19 -4.97 13.93 -7.82
N GLY A 20 -5.46 15.17 -7.84
CA GLY A 20 -5.05 16.20 -6.88
C GLY A 20 -5.30 15.81 -5.42
N ILE A 21 -6.43 15.18 -5.11
CA ILE A 21 -6.73 14.65 -3.77
C ILE A 21 -5.76 13.52 -3.41
N ALA A 22 -5.49 12.59 -4.31
CA ALA A 22 -4.55 11.49 -4.08
C ALA A 22 -3.13 12.01 -3.80
N VAL A 23 -2.66 13.00 -4.58
CA VAL A 23 -1.36 13.66 -4.36
C VAL A 23 -1.34 14.42 -3.03
N ALA A 24 -2.40 15.15 -2.68
CA ALA A 24 -2.48 15.85 -1.40
C ALA A 24 -2.41 14.86 -0.21
N LEU A 25 -3.12 13.74 -0.31
CA LEU A 25 -3.10 12.68 0.71
C LEU A 25 -1.69 12.08 0.83
N TYR A 26 -1.06 11.77 -0.32
CA TYR A 26 0.33 11.31 -0.36
C TYR A 26 1.27 12.30 0.34
N LEU A 27 1.18 13.60 0.06
CA LEU A 27 2.04 14.60 0.69
C LEU A 27 1.82 14.72 2.21
N VAL A 28 0.56 14.63 2.67
CA VAL A 28 0.24 14.60 4.10
C VAL A 28 0.83 13.36 4.77
N TRP A 29 0.73 12.20 4.12
CA TRP A 29 1.30 10.95 4.61
C TRP A 29 2.83 11.00 4.66
N VAL A 30 3.50 11.45 3.59
CA VAL A 30 4.96 11.68 3.53
C VAL A 30 5.40 12.61 4.65
N PHE A 31 4.70 13.73 4.86
CA PHE A 31 5.02 14.66 5.93
C PHE A 31 4.86 14.04 7.33
N ALA A 32 3.78 13.27 7.55
CA ALA A 32 3.57 12.56 8.81
C ALA A 32 4.65 11.51 9.07
N THR A 33 5.07 10.76 8.05
CA THR A 33 6.20 9.82 8.12
C THR A 33 7.48 10.54 8.48
N TRP A 34 7.79 11.67 7.81
CA TRP A 34 8.98 12.45 8.13
C TRP A 34 8.95 12.97 9.57
N LEU A 35 7.80 13.51 10.00
CA LEU A 35 7.66 14.09 11.33
C LEU A 35 7.82 13.05 12.44
N LEU A 36 7.26 11.85 12.26
CA LEU A 36 7.16 10.81 13.29
C LEU A 36 8.26 9.74 13.21
N GLU A 37 8.95 9.61 12.09
CA GLU A 37 9.96 8.57 11.87
C GLU A 37 11.29 9.19 11.42
N GLY A 38 11.35 9.78 10.22
CA GLY A 38 12.61 10.21 9.61
C GLY A 38 13.35 11.33 10.35
N ARG A 39 12.63 12.38 10.80
CA ARG A 39 13.19 13.51 11.56
C ARG A 39 13.92 13.07 12.83
N ILE A 40 13.35 12.10 13.52
CA ILE A 40 13.83 11.63 14.83
C ILE A 40 14.70 10.37 14.73
N LEU A 41 14.94 9.90 13.49
CA LEU A 41 15.76 8.74 13.21
C LEU A 41 15.25 7.48 13.92
N LEU A 42 13.94 7.27 13.93
CA LEU A 42 13.27 6.25 14.77
C LEU A 42 13.71 4.81 14.45
N LEU A 43 14.15 4.57 13.21
CA LEU A 43 14.75 3.30 12.84
C LEU A 43 16.06 3.03 13.59
N GLN A 44 16.91 4.07 13.70
CA GLN A 44 18.25 4.02 14.27
C GLN A 44 18.25 4.20 15.79
N ASN A 45 17.24 4.88 16.32
CA ASN A 45 17.00 5.10 17.75
C ASN A 45 15.69 4.38 18.15
N PRO A 46 15.74 3.07 18.48
CA PRO A 46 14.54 2.30 18.77
C PRO A 46 13.79 2.85 19.99
N ASP A 47 12.66 3.52 19.74
CA ASP A 47 11.68 3.89 20.76
C ASP A 47 10.36 3.13 20.49
N PRO A 48 9.96 2.19 21.37
CA PRO A 48 8.70 1.46 21.21
C PRO A 48 7.47 2.37 21.14
N THR A 49 7.47 3.47 21.91
CA THR A 49 6.33 4.40 21.94
C THR A 49 6.25 5.19 20.65
N GLY A 50 7.37 5.78 20.22
CA GLY A 50 7.50 6.43 18.93
C GLY A 50 7.10 5.53 17.76
N ARG A 51 7.51 4.26 17.78
CA ARG A 51 7.13 3.26 16.75
C ARG A 51 5.64 2.98 16.72
N LEU A 52 5.01 2.85 17.89
CA LEU A 52 3.57 2.68 17.98
C LEU A 52 2.83 3.91 17.43
N ILE A 53 3.25 5.12 17.82
CA ILE A 53 2.65 6.38 17.37
C ILE A 53 2.80 6.52 15.86
N TYR A 54 4.01 6.31 15.32
CA TYR A 54 4.28 6.33 13.88
C TYR A 54 3.37 5.34 13.13
N ALA A 55 3.35 4.07 13.56
CA ALA A 55 2.56 3.04 12.90
C ALA A 55 1.05 3.35 12.94
N VAL A 56 0.52 3.81 14.08
CA VAL A 56 -0.90 4.14 14.21
C VAL A 56 -1.26 5.40 13.43
N VAL A 57 -0.53 6.50 13.62
CA VAL A 57 -0.90 7.80 13.06
C VAL A 57 -0.58 7.89 11.57
N ALA A 58 0.69 7.68 11.20
CA ALA A 58 1.11 7.83 9.81
C ALA A 58 0.52 6.70 8.96
N ASN A 59 0.64 5.44 9.38
CA ASN A 59 0.32 4.32 8.50
C ASN A 59 -1.13 3.85 8.59
N ILE A 60 -1.67 3.66 9.79
CA ILE A 60 -3.04 3.16 9.94
C ILE A 60 -4.07 4.27 9.70
N VAL A 61 -3.98 5.39 10.42
CA VAL A 61 -4.97 6.46 10.31
C VAL A 61 -4.85 7.17 8.96
N ILE A 62 -3.68 7.76 8.66
CA ILE A 62 -3.51 8.58 7.45
C ILE A 62 -3.36 7.69 6.21
N GLY A 63 -2.33 6.85 6.17
CA GLY A 63 -1.98 6.06 4.99
C GLY A 63 -3.03 5.02 4.60
N THR A 64 -3.80 4.49 5.56
CA THR A 64 -4.78 3.42 5.31
C THR A 64 -6.21 3.94 5.37
N LEU A 65 -6.69 4.39 6.54
CA LEU A 65 -8.11 4.68 6.74
C LEU A 65 -8.59 5.93 5.97
N ILE A 66 -7.85 7.04 6.05
CA ILE A 66 -8.18 8.25 5.28
C ILE A 66 -8.11 7.95 3.77
N THR A 67 -7.11 7.18 3.33
CA THR A 67 -6.99 6.75 1.93
C THR A 67 -8.16 5.89 1.48
N LEU A 68 -8.63 4.94 2.30
CA LEU A 68 -9.82 4.13 2.01
C LEU A 68 -11.08 4.98 1.89
N VAL A 69 -11.23 6.03 2.71
CA VAL A 69 -12.32 7.00 2.58
C VAL A 69 -12.24 7.76 1.25
N ALA A 70 -11.05 8.19 0.83
CA ALA A 70 -10.85 8.82 -0.47
C ALA A 70 -11.16 7.86 -1.63
N ILE A 71 -10.68 6.62 -1.56
CA ILE A 71 -10.98 5.57 -2.54
C ILE A 71 -12.49 5.32 -2.63
N ARG A 72 -13.20 5.26 -1.50
CA ARG A 72 -14.66 5.15 -1.47
C ARG A 72 -15.32 6.32 -2.21
N ALA A 73 -14.84 7.55 -2.03
CA ALA A 73 -15.35 8.70 -2.76
C ALA A 73 -15.08 8.56 -4.27
N PHE A 74 -13.90 8.08 -4.67
CA PHE A 74 -13.55 7.87 -6.08
C PHE A 74 -14.40 6.77 -6.74
N LEU A 75 -14.65 5.67 -6.02
CA LEU A 75 -15.55 4.59 -6.46
C LEU A 75 -16.99 5.11 -6.61
N SER A 76 -17.47 5.90 -5.63
CA SER A 76 -18.82 6.47 -5.66
C SER A 76 -19.00 7.49 -6.80
N ALA A 77 -17.93 8.18 -7.19
CA ALA A 77 -17.89 9.10 -8.32
C ALA A 77 -17.70 8.42 -9.68
N GLY A 78 -17.55 7.08 -9.73
CA GLY A 78 -17.28 6.34 -10.97
C GLY A 78 -15.90 6.59 -11.57
N ILE A 79 -14.97 7.18 -10.82
CA ILE A 79 -13.59 7.44 -11.25
C ILE A 79 -12.79 6.14 -11.24
N LEU A 80 -13.05 5.31 -10.24
CA LEU A 80 -12.48 3.98 -10.07
C LEU A 80 -13.58 2.92 -10.14
N SER A 81 -13.22 1.69 -10.48
CA SER A 81 -14.09 0.53 -10.35
C SER A 81 -13.53 -0.44 -9.29
N PRO A 82 -14.39 -1.12 -8.50
CA PRO A 82 -13.92 -2.04 -7.46
C PRO A 82 -12.99 -3.12 -8.02
N ASP A 83 -13.34 -3.66 -9.19
CA ASP A 83 -12.63 -4.78 -9.82
C ASP A 83 -11.21 -4.41 -10.27
N ARG A 84 -11.00 -3.15 -10.69
CA ARG A 84 -9.67 -2.67 -11.13
C ARG A 84 -8.84 -2.12 -9.98
N THR A 85 -9.51 -1.65 -8.92
CA THR A 85 -8.87 -1.11 -7.70
C THR A 85 -8.36 -2.23 -6.78
N GLY A 86 -8.84 -3.45 -7.00
CA GLY A 86 -8.35 -4.66 -6.35
C GLY A 86 -9.18 -5.20 -5.19
N PHE A 87 -10.40 -4.70 -5.03
CA PHE A 87 -11.37 -5.24 -4.05
C PHE A 87 -12.11 -6.44 -4.65
N ARG A 88 -11.39 -7.56 -4.82
CA ARG A 88 -11.88 -8.77 -5.50
C ARG A 88 -12.72 -9.65 -4.56
N PRO A 89 -13.51 -10.60 -5.11
CA PRO A 89 -14.19 -11.61 -4.29
C PRO A 89 -13.22 -12.42 -3.43
N VAL A 90 -13.67 -12.86 -2.26
CA VAL A 90 -12.84 -13.58 -1.28
C VAL A 90 -12.09 -14.78 -1.86
N PRO A 91 -12.69 -15.67 -2.68
CA PRO A 91 -11.96 -16.81 -3.25
C PRO A 91 -10.79 -16.38 -4.13
N TYR A 92 -10.96 -15.30 -4.90
CA TYR A 92 -9.89 -14.74 -5.73
C TYR A 92 -8.77 -14.15 -4.86
N ALA A 93 -9.13 -13.39 -3.83
CA ALA A 93 -8.18 -12.79 -2.90
C ALA A 93 -7.34 -13.86 -2.18
N VAL A 94 -7.96 -14.96 -1.72
CA VAL A 94 -7.24 -16.08 -1.10
C VAL A 94 -6.22 -16.69 -2.07
N GLY A 95 -6.62 -17.00 -3.31
CA GLY A 95 -5.70 -17.53 -4.31
C GLY A 95 -4.56 -16.57 -4.66
N ALA A 96 -4.86 -15.27 -4.77
CA ALA A 96 -3.87 -14.22 -5.02
C ALA A 96 -2.88 -14.06 -3.85
N VAL A 97 -3.36 -14.13 -2.60
CA VAL A 97 -2.50 -14.06 -1.40
C VAL A 97 -1.55 -15.24 -1.33
N LEU A 98 -2.02 -16.44 -1.66
CA LEU A 98 -1.16 -17.63 -1.76
C LEU A 98 -0.08 -17.45 -2.84
N LEU A 99 -0.46 -16.93 -4.02
CA LEU A 99 0.50 -16.61 -5.08
C LEU A 99 1.54 -15.57 -4.62
N ALA A 100 1.11 -14.48 -3.97
CA ALA A 100 2.01 -13.47 -3.41
C ALA A 100 3.00 -14.08 -2.41
N GLY A 101 2.51 -14.95 -1.51
CA GLY A 101 3.34 -15.67 -0.55
C GLY A 101 4.37 -16.56 -1.23
N ILE A 102 3.98 -17.34 -2.24
CA ILE A 102 4.89 -18.21 -3.00
C ILE A 102 5.96 -17.38 -3.71
N VAL A 103 5.57 -16.36 -4.47
CA VAL A 103 6.52 -15.54 -5.23
C VAL A 103 7.45 -14.78 -4.29
N GLY A 104 6.93 -14.19 -3.21
CA GLY A 104 7.75 -13.49 -2.22
C GLY A 104 8.71 -14.45 -1.49
N ALA A 105 8.29 -15.67 -1.16
CA ALA A 105 9.16 -16.69 -0.58
C ALA A 105 10.27 -17.13 -1.54
N LEU A 106 9.95 -17.25 -2.85
CA LEU A 106 10.96 -17.53 -3.88
C LEU A 106 11.99 -16.39 -3.97
N ILE A 107 11.55 -15.14 -3.98
CA ILE A 107 12.45 -13.97 -3.97
C ILE A 107 13.32 -13.96 -2.71
N TYR A 108 12.73 -14.25 -1.56
CA TYR A 108 13.44 -14.33 -0.29
C TYR A 108 14.55 -15.40 -0.32
N ALA A 109 14.24 -16.59 -0.85
CA ALA A 109 15.20 -17.68 -1.02
C ALA A 109 16.31 -17.31 -2.01
N LEU A 110 15.97 -16.72 -3.16
CA LEU A 110 16.92 -16.27 -4.19
C LEU A 110 17.81 -15.12 -3.70
N SER A 111 17.38 -14.40 -2.66
CA SER A 111 18.16 -13.36 -1.98
C SER A 111 19.12 -13.91 -0.93
N GLY A 112 19.27 -15.23 -0.84
CA GLY A 112 20.25 -15.90 0.02
C GLY A 112 19.80 -16.18 1.45
N PHE A 113 18.49 -16.16 1.73
CA PHE A 113 17.93 -16.34 3.08
C PHE A 113 18.60 -15.45 4.14
N PRO A 114 18.30 -14.14 4.17
CA PRO A 114 18.91 -13.21 5.13
C PRO A 114 18.83 -13.66 6.60
N THR A 115 17.82 -14.47 6.96
CA THR A 115 17.78 -15.21 8.22
C THR A 115 17.00 -16.51 8.04
N SER A 116 17.33 -17.51 8.85
CA SER A 116 16.52 -18.73 9.04
C SER A 116 15.79 -18.75 10.39
N ASP A 117 16.01 -17.73 11.24
CA ASP A 117 15.35 -17.61 12.54
C ASP A 117 13.91 -17.10 12.34
N PRO A 118 12.88 -17.91 12.69
CA PRO A 118 11.49 -17.54 12.50
C PRO A 118 11.07 -16.33 13.36
N VAL A 119 11.71 -16.10 14.52
CA VAL A 119 11.42 -14.95 15.39
C VAL A 119 11.91 -13.67 14.75
N VAL A 120 13.14 -13.67 14.22
CA VAL A 120 13.73 -12.54 13.50
C VAL A 120 12.88 -12.18 12.28
N PHE A 121 12.50 -13.18 11.48
CA PHE A 121 11.64 -12.97 10.32
C PHE A 121 10.27 -12.40 10.72
N LEU A 122 9.60 -13.02 11.71
CA LEU A 122 8.27 -12.61 12.15
C LEU A 122 8.27 -11.18 12.71
N ASN A 123 9.30 -10.81 13.47
CA ASN A 123 9.44 -9.46 14.00
C ASN A 123 9.67 -8.43 12.89
N GLY A 124 10.54 -8.73 11.92
CA GLY A 124 10.73 -7.89 10.74
C GLY A 124 9.42 -7.72 9.96
N PHE A 125 8.74 -8.84 9.69
CA PHE A 125 7.46 -8.85 8.98
C PHE A 125 6.38 -8.03 9.68
N ALA A 126 6.19 -8.23 10.99
CA ALA A 126 5.16 -7.55 11.76
C ALA A 126 5.44 -6.05 11.91
N GLN A 127 6.71 -5.66 12.04
CA GLN A 127 7.12 -4.27 12.16
C GLN A 127 6.89 -3.48 10.85
N VAL A 128 7.14 -4.11 9.70
CA VAL A 128 7.00 -3.47 8.38
C VAL A 128 5.53 -3.41 7.94
N PHE A 129 4.71 -4.35 8.42
CA PHE A 129 3.34 -4.55 7.94
C PHE A 129 2.46 -3.29 7.89
N PRO A 130 2.39 -2.43 8.94
CA PRO A 130 1.60 -1.21 8.86
C PRO A 130 2.04 -0.28 7.73
N THR A 131 3.35 -0.09 7.56
CA THR A 131 3.91 0.74 6.48
C THR A 131 3.55 0.15 5.12
N SER A 132 3.69 -1.16 4.91
CA SER A 132 3.35 -1.80 3.63
C SER A 132 1.87 -1.71 3.28
N VAL A 133 0.98 -1.76 4.27
CA VAL A 133 -0.45 -1.52 4.04
C VAL A 133 -0.68 -0.09 3.55
N ALA A 134 -0.13 0.90 4.24
CA ALA A 134 -0.24 2.31 3.86
C ALA A 134 0.33 2.57 2.47
N GLU A 135 1.51 2.04 2.19
CA GLU A 135 2.18 2.05 0.89
C GLU A 135 1.23 1.57 -0.21
N VAL A 136 0.64 0.38 -0.08
CA VAL A 136 -0.28 -0.19 -1.08
C VAL A 136 -1.50 0.68 -1.31
N PHE A 137 -2.11 1.22 -0.26
CA PHE A 137 -3.28 2.08 -0.40
C PHE A 137 -2.94 3.42 -1.04
N VAL A 138 -1.87 4.09 -0.60
CA VAL A 138 -1.51 5.43 -1.08
C VAL A 138 -0.90 5.36 -2.49
N CYS A 139 0.17 4.60 -2.67
CA CYS A 139 0.96 4.64 -3.90
C CYS A 139 0.30 3.85 -5.05
N TRP A 140 -0.25 2.68 -4.78
CA TRP A 140 -0.85 1.85 -5.84
C TRP A 140 -2.34 2.13 -5.99
N THR A 141 -3.10 2.08 -4.89
CA THR A 141 -4.56 2.10 -4.95
C THR A 141 -5.12 3.52 -5.15
N ALA A 142 -4.51 4.56 -4.56
CA ALA A 142 -4.92 5.94 -4.78
C ALA A 142 -4.16 6.58 -5.95
N ILE A 143 -2.83 6.70 -5.88
CA ILE A 143 -2.05 7.34 -6.94
C ILE A 143 -2.10 6.52 -8.23
N GLY A 144 -1.61 5.27 -8.21
CA GLY A 144 -1.49 4.44 -9.41
C GLY A 144 -2.81 4.24 -10.16
N MET A 145 -3.88 3.88 -9.45
CA MET A 145 -5.19 3.66 -10.08
C MET A 145 -5.84 4.93 -10.60
N VAL A 146 -5.72 6.06 -9.89
CA VAL A 146 -6.28 7.32 -10.37
C VAL A 146 -5.48 7.83 -11.57
N SER A 147 -4.16 7.66 -11.58
CA SER A 147 -3.31 7.94 -12.74
C SER A 147 -3.65 7.06 -13.94
N GLU A 148 -3.87 5.76 -13.74
CA GLU A 148 -4.38 4.86 -14.79
C GLU A 148 -5.76 5.31 -15.28
N SER A 149 -6.67 5.72 -14.38
CA SER A 149 -8.00 6.23 -14.75
C SER A 149 -7.91 7.51 -15.60
N LEU A 150 -7.03 8.43 -15.20
CA LEU A 150 -6.80 9.70 -15.87
C LEU A 150 -6.27 9.50 -17.30
N ALA A 151 -5.40 8.52 -17.50
CA ALA A 151 -4.81 8.20 -18.79
C ALA A 151 -5.67 7.26 -19.68
N GLN A 152 -6.83 6.77 -19.21
CA GLN A 152 -7.71 5.90 -20.00
C GLN A 152 -8.05 6.44 -21.39
N PRO A 153 -8.35 7.75 -21.59
CA PRO A 153 -8.67 8.28 -22.92
C PRO A 153 -7.55 8.11 -23.95
N ALA A 154 -6.30 7.97 -23.49
CA ALA A 154 -5.13 7.79 -24.36
C ALA A 154 -4.83 6.31 -24.69
N GLY A 155 -5.68 5.38 -24.22
CA GLY A 155 -5.62 3.96 -24.55
C GLY A 155 -5.17 3.08 -23.38
N LYS A 156 -5.58 1.80 -23.42
CA LYS A 156 -5.41 0.85 -22.30
C LYS A 156 -3.96 0.62 -21.88
N TYR A 157 -3.03 0.54 -22.83
CA TYR A 157 -1.62 0.26 -22.55
C TYR A 157 -0.91 1.47 -21.96
N LEU A 158 -1.14 2.66 -22.54
CA LEU A 158 -0.58 3.89 -21.99
C LEU A 158 -1.11 4.12 -20.58
N ALA A 159 -2.41 3.92 -20.34
CA ALA A 159 -2.99 4.03 -19.02
C ALA A 159 -2.36 3.07 -17.98
N LEU A 160 -2.17 1.81 -18.36
CA LEU A 160 -1.52 0.81 -17.53
C LEU A 160 -0.08 1.21 -17.18
N VAL A 161 0.70 1.62 -18.19
CA VAL A 161 2.08 2.10 -18.01
C VAL A 161 2.12 3.33 -17.12
N THR A 162 1.21 4.29 -17.32
CA THR A 162 1.10 5.49 -16.46
C THR A 162 0.84 5.09 -15.02
N GLY A 163 -0.08 4.17 -14.75
CA GLY A 163 -0.34 3.68 -13.39
C GLY A 163 0.89 3.03 -12.74
N ILE A 164 1.58 2.14 -13.47
CA ILE A 164 2.79 1.45 -12.98
C ILE A 164 3.91 2.44 -12.66
N VAL A 165 4.20 3.35 -13.59
CA VAL A 165 5.29 4.33 -13.44
C VAL A 165 5.00 5.30 -12.31
N THR A 166 3.78 5.84 -12.24
CA THR A 166 3.41 6.79 -11.18
C THR A 166 3.44 6.15 -9.80
N ALA A 167 2.88 4.95 -9.63
CA ALA A 167 2.95 4.23 -8.36
C ALA A 167 4.40 3.96 -7.93
N THR A 168 5.24 3.50 -8.86
CA THR A 168 6.67 3.21 -8.60
C THR A 168 7.43 4.46 -8.18
N VAL A 169 7.25 5.58 -8.89
CA VAL A 169 7.93 6.84 -8.60
C VAL A 169 7.50 7.40 -7.25
N PHE A 170 6.21 7.43 -6.96
CA PHE A 170 5.70 7.92 -5.67
C PHE A 170 6.14 7.02 -4.51
N PHE A 171 6.17 5.70 -4.70
CA PHE A 171 6.76 4.78 -3.72
C PHE A 171 8.25 5.05 -3.47
N GLY A 172 9.05 5.21 -4.53
CA GLY A 172 10.47 5.53 -4.38
C GLY A 172 10.68 6.85 -3.65
N VAL A 173 10.05 7.92 -4.14
CA VAL A 173 10.18 9.27 -3.57
C VAL A 173 9.72 9.34 -2.12
N TYR A 174 8.69 8.57 -1.72
CA TYR A 174 8.20 8.50 -0.34
C TYR A 174 9.32 8.23 0.67
N HIS A 175 10.34 7.46 0.30
CA HIS A 175 11.42 7.09 1.20
C HIS A 175 12.33 8.25 1.61
N ILE A 176 12.24 9.43 0.98
CA ILE A 176 12.85 10.67 1.50
C ILE A 176 12.38 10.99 2.92
N ALA A 177 11.15 10.60 3.28
CA ALA A 177 10.58 10.83 4.59
C ALA A 177 11.11 9.88 5.67
N HIS A 178 11.87 8.85 5.28
CA HIS A 178 12.34 7.85 6.22
C HIS A 178 13.68 8.21 6.89
N SER A 179 14.07 7.43 7.89
CA SER A 179 15.43 7.44 8.44
C SER A 179 16.44 6.79 7.47
N PRO A 180 17.75 7.11 7.55
CA PRO A 180 18.76 6.37 6.80
C PRO A 180 18.79 4.88 7.20
N PRO A 181 19.12 3.98 6.26
CA PRO A 181 19.65 4.27 4.91
C PRO A 181 18.57 4.60 3.86
N PHE A 182 17.29 4.47 4.20
CA PHE A 182 16.18 4.53 3.26
C PHE A 182 16.00 5.91 2.58
N ASN A 183 16.38 7.00 3.24
CA ASN A 183 16.26 8.36 2.68
C ASN A 183 17.46 8.83 1.84
N THR A 184 18.45 7.97 1.61
CA THR A 184 19.60 8.35 0.77
C THR A 184 19.23 8.28 -0.71
N PRO A 185 19.73 9.19 -1.58
CA PRO A 185 19.33 9.22 -2.99
C PRO A 185 19.54 7.90 -3.73
N MET A 186 20.67 7.23 -3.49
CA MET A 186 20.96 5.94 -4.11
C MET A 186 20.02 4.84 -3.63
N MET A 187 19.68 4.83 -2.34
CA MET A 187 18.71 3.88 -1.81
C MET A 187 17.32 4.15 -2.37
N ILE A 188 16.89 5.42 -2.50
CA ILE A 188 15.61 5.78 -3.12
C ILE A 188 15.50 5.24 -4.55
N VAL A 189 16.55 5.43 -5.37
CA VAL A 189 16.58 4.89 -6.74
C VAL A 189 16.56 3.36 -6.73
N PHE A 190 17.34 2.73 -5.84
CA PHE A 190 17.33 1.28 -5.68
C PHE A 190 15.96 0.73 -5.29
N LEU A 191 15.25 1.40 -4.37
CA LEU A 191 13.91 1.03 -3.91
C LEU A 191 12.85 1.17 -4.99
N MET A 192 13.11 1.91 -6.08
CA MET A 192 12.22 1.85 -7.25
C MET A 192 12.18 0.45 -7.89
N LEU A 193 13.18 -0.42 -7.68
CA LEU A 193 13.15 -1.80 -8.16
C LEU A 193 12.09 -2.68 -7.46
N PRO A 194 12.08 -2.83 -6.12
CA PRO A 194 10.98 -3.50 -5.44
C PRO A 194 9.65 -2.77 -5.66
N GLY A 195 9.65 -1.43 -5.74
CA GLY A 195 8.45 -0.65 -6.10
C GLY A 195 7.88 -1.01 -7.48
N LEU A 196 8.74 -1.21 -8.48
CA LEU A 196 8.36 -1.64 -9.82
C LEU A 196 7.84 -3.08 -9.80
N ALA A 197 8.51 -3.98 -9.06
CA ALA A 197 8.04 -5.36 -8.91
C ALA A 197 6.64 -5.42 -8.29
N THR A 198 6.40 -4.68 -7.21
CA THR A 198 5.08 -4.57 -6.58
C THR A 198 4.06 -3.90 -7.51
N SER A 199 4.47 -2.91 -8.31
CA SER A 199 3.59 -2.30 -9.32
C SER A 199 3.16 -3.31 -10.39
N ILE A 200 4.12 -4.05 -10.95
CA ILE A 200 3.81 -5.11 -11.92
C ILE A 200 2.86 -6.13 -11.29
N PHE A 201 3.14 -6.57 -10.06
CA PHE A 201 2.28 -7.51 -9.34
C PHE A 201 0.86 -6.96 -9.15
N TYR A 202 0.72 -5.76 -8.57
CA TYR A 202 -0.57 -5.11 -8.32
C TYR A 202 -1.40 -4.95 -9.58
N PHE A 203 -0.80 -4.42 -10.65
CA PHE A 203 -1.52 -4.14 -11.90
C PHE A 203 -1.82 -5.42 -12.71
N ALA A 204 -1.05 -6.51 -12.51
CA ALA A 204 -1.33 -7.80 -13.12
C ALA A 204 -2.41 -8.59 -12.36
N VAL A 205 -2.30 -8.66 -11.03
CA VAL A 205 -3.19 -9.45 -10.18
C VAL A 205 -4.48 -8.70 -9.83
N ARG A 206 -4.43 -7.36 -9.76
CA ARG A 206 -5.57 -6.50 -9.40
C ARG A 206 -6.22 -6.95 -8.10
N GLU A 207 -5.42 -7.05 -7.04
CA GLU A 207 -5.90 -7.51 -5.74
C GLU A 207 -5.06 -6.90 -4.61
N VAL A 208 -5.74 -6.23 -3.66
CA VAL A 208 -5.08 -5.39 -2.64
C VAL A 208 -4.40 -6.24 -1.57
N TYR A 209 -5.04 -7.30 -1.07
CA TYR A 209 -4.50 -8.07 0.06
C TYR A 209 -3.21 -8.83 -0.30
N SER A 210 -3.18 -9.44 -1.48
CA SER A 210 -2.01 -10.11 -2.05
C SER A 210 -0.89 -9.11 -2.35
N THR A 211 -1.22 -7.91 -2.81
CA THR A 211 -0.23 -6.85 -3.00
C THR A 211 0.36 -6.39 -1.67
N ILE A 212 -0.45 -6.28 -0.60
CA ILE A 212 0.04 -5.99 0.76
C ILE A 212 1.01 -7.08 1.20
N VAL A 213 0.66 -8.36 1.02
CA VAL A 213 1.54 -9.48 1.39
C VAL A 213 2.83 -9.45 0.59
N PHE A 214 2.75 -9.26 -0.73
CA PHE A 214 3.91 -9.18 -1.62
C PHE A 214 4.83 -8.02 -1.22
N GLN A 215 4.27 -6.82 -1.08
CA GLN A 215 4.99 -5.62 -0.67
C GLN A 215 5.63 -5.78 0.71
N ASN A 216 4.91 -6.37 1.67
CA ASN A 216 5.46 -6.59 3.01
C ASN A 216 6.62 -7.59 2.98
N LEU A 217 6.59 -8.62 2.14
CA LEU A 217 7.73 -9.53 1.97
C LEU A 217 8.95 -8.81 1.38
N MET A 218 8.76 -7.93 0.38
CA MET A 218 9.83 -7.10 -0.17
C MET A 218 10.39 -6.11 0.85
N GLY A 219 9.53 -5.46 1.63
CA GLY A 219 9.94 -4.55 2.70
C GLY A 219 10.65 -5.27 3.84
N THR A 220 10.18 -6.45 4.22
CA THR A 220 10.82 -7.32 5.22
C THR A 220 12.22 -7.72 4.76
N LEU A 221 12.39 -8.08 3.48
CA LEU A 221 13.70 -8.38 2.91
C LEU A 221 14.65 -7.18 3.06
N GLY A 222 14.20 -5.99 2.68
CA GLY A 222 15.00 -4.77 2.82
C GLY A 222 15.38 -4.48 4.26
N VAL A 223 14.48 -4.68 5.22
CA VAL A 223 14.75 -4.53 6.65
C VAL A 223 15.78 -5.55 7.14
N LEU A 224 15.60 -6.83 6.81
CA LEU A 224 16.49 -7.90 7.28
C LEU A 224 17.90 -7.81 6.70
N GLN A 225 18.07 -7.18 5.53
CA GLN A 225 19.38 -6.93 4.93
C GLN A 225 20.12 -5.73 5.54
N ASN A 226 19.41 -4.83 6.24
CA ASN A 226 19.95 -3.55 6.70
C ASN A 226 19.91 -3.34 8.21
N ILE A 227 19.32 -4.27 8.98
CA ILE A 227 19.26 -4.23 10.44
C ILE A 227 20.00 -5.44 11.01
N ASP A 228 20.70 -5.24 12.13
CA ASP A 228 21.29 -6.33 12.91
C ASP A 228 20.21 -7.33 13.37
N PRO A 229 20.29 -8.62 12.98
CA PRO A 229 19.35 -9.64 13.41
C PRO A 229 19.18 -9.74 14.92
N ALA A 230 20.21 -9.40 15.71
CA ALA A 230 20.14 -9.41 17.17
C ALA A 230 19.07 -8.43 17.71
N ALA A 231 18.80 -7.33 16.99
CA ALA A 231 17.75 -6.37 17.36
C ALA A 231 16.33 -6.94 17.20
N LEU A 232 16.18 -8.03 16.43
CA LEU A 232 14.91 -8.71 16.13
C LEU A 232 14.85 -10.11 16.75
N ALA A 233 15.86 -10.56 17.49
CA ALA A 233 15.92 -11.92 18.02
C ALA A 233 14.96 -12.18 19.20
N ARG A 234 14.40 -11.14 19.82
CA ARG A 234 13.45 -11.26 20.94
C ARG A 234 12.03 -11.08 20.46
N PRO A 235 11.07 -11.94 20.83
CA PRO A 235 9.67 -11.79 20.44
C PRO A 235 9.14 -10.38 20.71
N ASN A 236 8.52 -9.75 19.71
CA ASN A 236 7.91 -8.43 19.82
C ASN A 236 6.38 -8.55 19.76
N PRO A 237 5.71 -8.91 20.88
CA PRO A 237 4.27 -9.10 20.89
C PRO A 237 3.50 -7.83 20.55
N GLY A 238 4.07 -6.65 20.80
CA GLY A 238 3.45 -5.37 20.44
C GLY A 238 3.31 -5.19 18.92
N ALA A 239 4.40 -5.42 18.17
CA ALA A 239 4.37 -5.35 16.71
C ALA A 239 3.42 -6.40 16.10
N ILE A 240 3.47 -7.64 16.61
CA ILE A 240 2.59 -8.73 16.14
C ILE A 240 1.12 -8.40 16.42
N THR A 241 0.79 -7.95 17.63
CA THR A 241 -0.58 -7.57 18.00
C THR A 241 -1.09 -6.44 17.12
N LEU A 242 -0.25 -5.43 16.85
CA LEU A 242 -0.60 -4.32 15.97
C LEU A 242 -0.86 -4.77 14.53
N ALA A 243 -0.02 -5.67 13.99
CA ALA A 243 -0.20 -6.21 12.65
C ALA A 243 -1.53 -7.00 12.53
N LEU A 244 -1.84 -7.85 13.52
CA LEU A 244 -3.10 -8.59 13.57
C LEU A 244 -4.32 -7.67 13.72
N ALA A 245 -4.22 -6.65 14.58
CA ALA A 245 -5.27 -5.65 14.73
C ALA A 245 -5.50 -4.90 13.41
N LEU A 246 -4.43 -4.56 12.67
CA LEU A 246 -4.54 -3.92 11.37
C LEU A 246 -5.22 -4.83 10.33
N VAL A 247 -4.94 -6.13 10.31
CA VAL A 247 -5.67 -7.09 9.44
C VAL A 247 -7.17 -7.02 9.74
N ALA A 248 -7.57 -7.04 11.01
CA ALA A 248 -8.98 -6.94 11.39
C ALA A 248 -9.60 -5.60 10.95
N VAL A 249 -8.88 -4.49 11.16
CA VAL A 249 -9.30 -3.15 10.71
C VAL A 249 -9.46 -3.10 9.19
N LEU A 250 -8.55 -3.70 8.42
CA LEU A 250 -8.63 -3.75 6.97
C LEU A 250 -9.85 -4.51 6.47
N ILE A 251 -10.09 -5.70 7.03
CA ILE A 251 -11.25 -6.52 6.69
C ILE A 251 -12.55 -5.76 7.00
N ALA A 252 -12.62 -5.14 8.18
CA ALA A 252 -13.78 -4.34 8.57
C ALA A 252 -13.96 -3.12 7.65
N ALA A 253 -12.90 -2.40 7.32
CA ALA A 253 -12.94 -1.21 6.47
C ALA A 253 -13.31 -1.56 5.02
N ASP A 254 -12.73 -2.61 4.43
CA ASP A 254 -13.12 -3.13 3.11
C ASP A 254 -14.62 -3.48 3.09
N TYR A 255 -15.08 -4.23 4.08
CA TYR A 255 -16.49 -4.60 4.17
C TYR A 255 -17.41 -3.37 4.29
N LEU A 256 -17.12 -2.46 5.23
CA LEU A 256 -17.99 -1.33 5.56
C LEU A 256 -17.94 -0.19 4.53
N LEU A 257 -16.76 0.11 3.99
CA LEU A 257 -16.54 1.25 3.11
C LEU A 257 -16.66 0.90 1.62
N VAL A 258 -16.33 -0.34 1.26
CA VAL A 258 -16.35 -0.79 -0.14
C VAL A 258 -17.52 -1.74 -0.37
N ARG A 259 -17.50 -2.95 0.21
CA ARG A 259 -18.41 -4.04 -0.20
C ARG A 259 -19.88 -3.81 0.14
N LYS A 260 -20.20 -3.30 1.33
CA LYS A 260 -21.60 -3.13 1.80
C LYS A 260 -22.47 -2.31 0.84
N ARG A 261 -21.88 -1.36 0.10
CA ARG A 261 -22.62 -0.47 -0.81
C ARG A 261 -22.79 -1.05 -2.22
N PHE A 262 -21.85 -1.88 -2.67
CA PHE A 262 -21.89 -2.49 -4.01
C PHE A 262 -22.47 -3.91 -4.02
N GLY A 263 -22.74 -4.50 -2.84
CA GLY A 263 -23.26 -5.85 -2.66
C GLY A 263 -24.78 -6.00 -2.64
N SER A 264 -25.57 -4.99 -3.03
CA SER A 264 -27.01 -5.20 -3.29
C SER A 264 -27.21 -5.64 -4.73
N PRO A 265 -27.66 -6.88 -5.00
CA PRO A 265 -28.15 -7.24 -6.32
C PRO A 265 -29.37 -6.38 -6.63
N LYS A 266 -29.40 -5.78 -7.82
CA LYS A 266 -30.67 -5.38 -8.43
C LYS A 266 -31.51 -6.65 -8.57
N GLN A 267 -32.53 -6.78 -7.73
CA GLN A 267 -33.68 -7.63 -8.02
C GLN A 267 -34.66 -6.79 -8.83
N GLU A 268 -34.41 -6.65 -10.14
CA GLU A 268 -35.42 -6.29 -11.15
C GLU A 268 -35.03 -6.92 -12.49
#